data_AF-T1FAZ1-F1
#
_entry.id   AF-T1FAZ1-F1
#
_cell.length_a   1.000
_cell.length_b   1.000
_cell.length_c   1.000
_cell.angle_alpha   90.00
_cell.angle_beta   90.00
_cell.angle_gamma   90.00
#
_symmetry.space_group_name_H-M   'P 1'
#
loop_
_entity.id
_entity.type
_entity.pdbx_description
1 polymer ?
#
loop_
_entity_poly.entity_id
_entity_poly.type
_entity_poly.pdbx_seq_one_letter_code
_entity_poly.pdbx_strand_id
1 'polypeptide(L)'
;MYFTNAVVVATLLLLSTTPQRQVSAEVECYSCNGKEECEQSFDKMDKCKAPSSCIIDALTDKQYVFRRMCSHGDVEADQCTEDLGRIQYCACRGNLCNKYTYDELSKIFEDNGINYDEYDEVIE
;
A
#
# COMPACT_ATOMS: atom_id res chain seq x y z
N MET A 1 27.08 -1.86 -69.20
CA MET A 1 27.30 -2.73 -68.03
C MET A 1 28.31 -2.05 -67.13
N TYR A 2 27.89 -1.43 -66.02
CA TYR A 2 28.75 -1.07 -64.89
C TYR A 2 27.90 -1.16 -63.62
N PHE A 3 28.35 -2.02 -62.71
CA PHE A 3 27.78 -2.27 -61.39
C PHE A 3 28.51 -1.40 -60.37
N THR A 4 27.78 -0.69 -59.51
CA THR A 4 28.27 -0.31 -58.18
C THR A 4 27.11 -0.35 -57.19
N ASN A 5 26.97 -1.51 -56.52
CA ASN A 5 26.14 -1.65 -55.33
C ASN A 5 26.86 -0.95 -54.17
N ALA A 6 26.28 0.14 -53.67
CA ALA A 6 26.69 0.75 -52.41
C ALA A 6 26.01 -0.03 -51.27
N VAL A 7 26.77 -0.92 -50.62
CA VAL A 7 26.35 -1.58 -49.38
C VAL A 7 26.56 -0.59 -48.25
N VAL A 8 25.49 0.07 -47.81
CA VAL A 8 25.49 0.86 -46.58
C VAL A 8 25.35 -0.11 -45.42
N VAL A 9 26.46 -0.39 -44.73
CA VAL A 9 26.46 -1.14 -43.48
C VAL A 9 25.90 -0.20 -42.40
N ALA A 10 24.61 -0.32 -42.12
CA ALA A 10 23.99 0.33 -40.97
C ALA A 10 24.40 -0.45 -39.71
N THR A 11 25.41 0.04 -39.01
CA THR A 11 25.80 -0.46 -37.70
C THR A 11 24.69 -0.10 -36.71
N LEU A 12 23.78 -1.04 -36.43
CA LEU A 12 22.84 -0.94 -35.33
C LEU A 12 23.63 -0.94 -34.02
N LEU A 13 23.87 0.24 -33.46
CA LEU A 13 24.22 0.39 -32.04
C LEU A 13 22.99 -0.02 -31.23
N LEU A 14 22.92 -1.30 -30.86
CA LEU A 14 22.05 -1.78 -29.80
C LEU A 14 22.51 -1.13 -28.50
N LEU A 15 21.95 0.05 -28.19
CA LEU A 15 22.02 0.60 -26.84
C LEU A 15 21.33 -0.40 -25.92
N SER A 16 22.14 -1.17 -25.19
CA SER A 16 21.72 -1.98 -24.07
C SER A 16 21.11 -1.05 -23.02
N THR A 17 19.80 -0.85 -23.06
CA THR A 17 19.06 -0.27 -21.94
C THR A 17 19.08 -1.31 -20.82
N THR A 18 20.11 -1.29 -19.99
CA THR A 18 20.05 -1.91 -18.67
C THR A 18 18.78 -1.39 -18.00
N PRO A 19 17.83 -2.25 -17.57
CA PRO A 19 16.73 -1.78 -16.77
C PRO A 19 17.34 -1.10 -15.55
N GLN A 20 17.15 0.22 -15.42
CA GLN A 20 17.47 0.90 -14.19
C GLN A 20 16.62 0.19 -13.12
N ARG A 21 17.28 -0.55 -12.23
CA ARG A 21 16.66 -1.07 -11.01
C ARG A 21 16.22 0.17 -10.25
N GLN A 22 14.96 0.53 -10.42
CA GLN A 22 14.35 1.68 -9.77
C GLN A 22 14.57 1.45 -8.28
N VAL A 23 15.45 2.24 -7.67
CA VAL A 23 15.65 2.21 -6.23
C VAL A 23 14.30 2.65 -5.67
N SER A 24 13.53 1.68 -5.18
CA SER A 24 12.24 1.96 -4.56
C SER A 24 12.51 2.98 -3.45
N ALA A 25 11.91 4.15 -3.59
CA ALA A 25 12.16 5.27 -2.70
C ALA A 25 11.78 4.85 -1.27
N GLU A 26 12.53 5.33 -0.27
CA GLU A 26 12.12 5.20 1.12
C GLU A 26 10.73 5.85 1.26
N VAL A 27 9.75 5.08 1.73
CA VAL A 27 8.38 5.56 1.96
C VAL A 27 8.20 5.82 3.45
N GLU A 28 7.59 6.94 3.81
CA GLU A 28 7.16 7.20 5.18
C GLU A 28 5.67 6.88 5.32
N CYS A 29 5.26 6.20 6.39
CA CYS A 29 3.85 5.87 6.65
C CYS A 29 3.47 6.27 8.07
N TYR A 30 2.21 6.66 8.28
CA TYR A 30 1.69 6.77 9.64
C TYR A 30 1.61 5.39 10.29
N SER A 31 1.75 5.37 11.62
CA SER A 31 1.77 4.16 12.42
C SER A 31 0.85 4.30 13.62
N CYS A 32 -0.04 3.32 13.81
CA CYS A 32 -0.92 3.25 14.98
C CYS A 32 -1.44 1.82 15.16
N ASN A 33 -1.79 1.47 16.39
CA ASN A 33 -2.43 0.20 16.72
C ASN A 33 -3.57 0.38 17.72
N GLY A 34 -4.81 0.36 17.22
CA GLY A 34 -6.03 0.52 18.03
C GLY A 34 -6.48 1.97 18.20
N LYS A 35 -7.66 2.12 18.81
CA LYS A 35 -8.40 3.38 18.86
C LYS A 35 -7.63 4.55 19.45
N GLU A 36 -7.11 4.38 20.67
CA GLU A 36 -6.40 5.44 21.37
C GLU A 36 -5.21 5.98 20.57
N GLU A 37 -4.42 5.09 19.95
CA GLU A 37 -3.31 5.51 19.11
C GLU A 37 -3.80 6.14 17.80
N CYS A 38 -4.71 5.49 17.07
CA CYS A 38 -5.15 5.97 15.77
C CYS A 38 -5.96 7.29 15.84
N GLU A 39 -6.61 7.60 16.97
CA GLU A 39 -7.25 8.91 17.22
C GLU A 39 -6.22 10.03 17.46
N GLN A 40 -5.07 9.71 18.06
CA GLN A 40 -4.08 10.69 18.49
C GLN A 40 -2.87 10.82 17.53
N SER A 41 -2.52 9.78 16.77
CA SER A 41 -1.14 9.58 16.30
C SER A 41 -0.90 9.87 14.81
N PHE A 42 -1.26 11.07 14.35
CA PHE A 42 -0.57 11.59 13.15
C PHE A 42 0.89 11.99 13.46
N ASP A 43 1.31 11.98 14.72
CA ASP A 43 2.69 12.29 15.09
C ASP A 43 3.64 11.09 14.95
N LYS A 44 3.12 9.86 14.92
CA LYS A 44 3.92 8.63 14.77
C LYS A 44 4.05 8.26 13.29
N MET A 45 5.28 8.34 12.78
CA MET A 45 5.62 8.01 11.39
C MET A 45 6.77 7.01 11.36
N ASP A 46 6.62 5.96 10.56
CA ASP A 46 7.64 4.94 10.32
C ASP A 46 8.27 5.14 8.95
N LYS A 47 9.60 5.03 8.90
CA LYS A 47 10.36 4.94 7.64
C LYS A 47 10.39 3.49 7.19
N CYS A 48 9.68 3.21 6.10
CA CYS A 48 9.53 1.87 5.57
C CYS A 48 10.74 1.46 4.74
N LYS A 49 11.14 0.20 4.89
CA LYS A 49 12.23 -0.37 4.09
C LYS A 49 11.72 -0.75 2.71
N ALA A 50 12.37 -0.23 1.67
CA ALA A 50 12.04 -0.51 0.29
C ALA A 50 12.17 -2.01 -0.09
N PRO A 51 11.29 -2.55 -0.95
CA PRO A 51 10.08 -1.92 -1.49
C PRO A 51 8.95 -1.89 -0.46
N SER A 52 8.35 -0.72 -0.28
CA SER A 52 7.33 -0.54 0.75
C SER A 52 6.19 0.37 0.31
N SER A 53 5.02 0.05 0.84
CA SER A 53 3.77 0.81 0.73
C SER A 53 3.21 1.05 2.12
N CYS A 54 2.23 1.94 2.23
CA CYS A 54 1.49 2.09 3.49
C CYS A 54 0.25 1.21 3.43
N ILE A 55 -0.13 0.61 4.55
CA ILE A 55 -1.39 -0.10 4.69
C ILE A 55 -2.21 0.46 5.85
N ILE A 56 -3.51 0.28 5.72
CA ILE A 56 -4.48 0.29 6.81
C ILE A 56 -5.09 -1.11 6.88
N ASP A 57 -5.25 -1.64 8.07
CA ASP A 57 -5.97 -2.90 8.25
C ASP A 57 -6.93 -2.83 9.44
N ALA A 58 -7.91 -3.72 9.42
CA ALA A 58 -8.85 -3.94 10.49
C ALA A 58 -8.74 -5.40 10.95
N LEU A 59 -8.37 -5.63 12.21
CA LEU A 59 -8.47 -6.96 12.84
C LEU A 59 -9.86 -7.12 13.44
N THR A 60 -10.54 -8.24 13.18
CA THR A 60 -11.94 -8.46 13.63
C THR A 60 -12.11 -9.68 14.54
N ASP A 61 -11.06 -10.06 15.28
CA ASP A 61 -11.07 -11.26 16.13
C ASP A 61 -11.89 -11.12 17.43
N LYS A 62 -12.53 -9.97 17.69
CA LYS A 62 -13.58 -9.70 18.70
C LYS A 62 -13.95 -8.21 18.81
N GLN A 63 -13.04 -7.33 18.43
CA GLN A 63 -13.24 -5.88 18.35
C GLN A 63 -12.44 -5.37 17.15
N TYR A 64 -12.95 -4.33 16.46
CA TYR A 64 -12.19 -3.69 15.39
C TYR A 64 -10.98 -2.97 15.98
N VAL A 65 -9.80 -3.53 15.70
CA VAL A 65 -8.54 -2.86 15.96
C VAL A 65 -8.02 -2.38 14.63
N PHE A 66 -8.16 -1.08 14.35
CA PHE A 66 -7.55 -0.47 13.18
C PHE A 66 -6.06 -0.29 13.41
N ARG A 67 -5.28 -0.51 12.36
CA ARG A 67 -3.84 -0.25 12.38
C ARG A 67 -3.42 0.48 11.13
N ARG A 68 -2.38 1.29 11.28
CA ARG A 68 -1.63 1.92 10.19
C ARG A 68 -0.21 1.37 10.27
N MET A 69 0.38 0.93 9.18
CA MET A 69 1.77 0.44 9.19
C MET A 69 2.40 0.44 7.79
N CYS A 70 3.71 0.22 7.77
CA CYS A 70 4.44 -0.15 6.56
C CYS A 70 4.07 -1.57 6.12
N SER A 71 3.87 -1.77 4.82
CA SER A 71 3.78 -3.09 4.20
C SER A 71 5.00 -3.35 3.32
N HIS A 72 5.48 -4.58 3.33
CA HIS A 72 6.55 -5.05 2.45
C HIS A 72 5.91 -5.62 1.18
N GLY A 73 5.67 -4.72 0.22
CA GLY A 73 5.07 -5.06 -1.07
C GLY A 73 4.91 -3.79 -1.91
N ASP A 74 5.36 -3.85 -3.16
CA ASP A 74 5.02 -2.82 -4.15
C ASP A 74 3.58 -3.05 -4.59
N VAL A 75 2.66 -2.22 -4.10
CA VAL A 75 1.33 -2.10 -4.70
C VAL A 75 1.40 -1.15 -5.88
N GLU A 76 0.92 -1.62 -7.03
CA GLU A 76 0.87 -0.81 -8.25
C GLU A 76 -0.20 0.28 -8.17
N ALA A 77 -1.25 0.07 -7.36
CA ALA A 77 -2.35 1.00 -7.12
C ALA A 77 -2.95 0.79 -5.73
N ASP A 78 -3.73 1.77 -5.27
CA ASP A 78 -4.48 1.66 -4.02
C ASP A 78 -5.48 0.49 -4.13
N GLN A 79 -5.39 -0.46 -3.21
CA GLN A 79 -6.15 -1.71 -3.26
C GLN A 79 -6.64 -2.08 -1.87
N CYS A 80 -7.95 -2.31 -1.74
CA CYS A 80 -8.54 -2.98 -0.59
C CYS A 80 -8.74 -4.46 -0.93
N THR A 81 -8.36 -5.36 -0.02
CA THR A 81 -8.54 -6.80 -0.19
C THR A 81 -9.02 -7.41 1.12
N GLU A 82 -9.92 -8.37 1.00
CA GLU A 82 -10.39 -9.20 2.10
C GLU A 82 -9.54 -10.48 2.11
N ASP A 83 -8.78 -10.71 3.20
CA ASP A 83 -8.11 -11.98 3.41
C ASP A 83 -9.03 -12.93 4.22
N LEU A 84 -8.94 -14.22 3.89
CA LEU A 84 -9.88 -15.31 4.21
C LEU A 84 -10.13 -15.51 5.70
N GLY A 85 -10.91 -14.59 6.26
CA GLY A 85 -11.56 -14.73 7.54
C GLY A 85 -11.11 -13.75 8.59
N ARG A 86 -11.10 -12.43 8.27
CA ARG A 86 -11.42 -11.29 9.20
C ARG A 86 -10.65 -10.00 8.94
N ILE A 87 -9.70 -9.97 8.00
CA ILE A 87 -8.82 -8.82 7.80
C ILE A 87 -9.12 -8.19 6.44
N GLN A 88 -9.75 -7.01 6.45
CA GLN A 88 -9.67 -6.12 5.31
C GLN A 88 -8.40 -5.29 5.45
N TYR A 89 -7.57 -5.26 4.42
CA TYR A 89 -6.43 -4.36 4.33
C TYR A 89 -6.58 -3.48 3.09
N CYS A 90 -6.36 -2.17 3.24
CA CYS A 90 -6.20 -1.26 2.12
C CYS A 90 -4.75 -0.78 2.07
N ALA A 91 -4.09 -1.02 0.94
CA ALA A 91 -2.75 -0.52 0.67
C ALA A 91 -2.82 0.76 -0.16
N CYS A 92 -1.89 1.68 0.07
CA CYS A 92 -1.72 2.88 -0.72
C CYS A 92 -0.25 3.19 -1.01
N ARG A 93 -0.01 3.94 -2.09
CA ARG A 93 1.35 4.29 -2.53
C ARG A 93 1.72 5.74 -2.20
N GLY A 94 2.96 5.91 -1.76
CA GLY A 94 3.58 7.22 -1.54
C GLY A 94 3.64 7.60 -0.07
N ASN A 95 4.35 8.69 0.20
CA ASN A 95 4.58 9.15 1.57
C ASN A 95 3.28 9.55 2.24
N LEU A 96 3.05 8.96 3.42
CA LEU A 96 2.00 9.30 4.36
C LEU A 96 0.60 9.19 3.75
N CYS A 97 0.41 8.29 2.78
CA CYS A 97 -0.85 8.12 2.07
C CYS A 97 -1.96 7.53 2.96
N ASN A 98 -1.60 6.84 4.05
CA ASN A 98 -2.52 6.23 5.00
C ASN A 98 -3.05 7.20 6.07
N LYS A 99 -3.28 8.46 5.68
CA LYS A 99 -3.63 9.58 6.57
C LYS A 99 -5.12 9.68 6.90
N TYR A 100 -5.69 8.62 7.44
CA TYR A 100 -7.11 8.57 7.78
C TYR A 100 -7.30 8.64 9.29
N THR A 101 -8.17 9.51 9.78
CA THR A 101 -8.62 9.54 11.18
C THR A 101 -9.29 8.22 11.56
N TYR A 102 -9.49 7.97 12.86
CA TYR A 102 -10.20 6.77 13.31
C TYR A 102 -11.60 6.65 12.70
N ASP A 103 -12.35 7.75 12.65
CA ASP A 103 -13.70 7.79 12.07
C ASP A 103 -13.69 7.55 10.55
N GLU A 104 -12.68 8.05 9.84
CA GLU A 104 -12.52 7.80 8.40
C GLU A 104 -12.13 6.35 8.12
N LEU A 105 -11.28 5.75 8.97
CA LEU A 105 -10.97 4.32 8.90
C LEU A 105 -12.25 3.51 9.09
N SER A 106 -13.07 3.85 10.08
CA SER A 106 -14.36 3.20 10.30
C SER A 106 -15.21 3.21 9.03
N LYS A 107 -15.43 4.40 8.44
CA LYS A 107 -16.23 4.54 7.22
C LYS A 107 -15.70 3.75 6.04
N ILE A 108 -14.37 3.72 5.83
CA ILE A 108 -13.75 2.94 4.74
C ILE A 108 -14.15 1.47 4.87
N PHE A 109 -14.07 0.90 6.06
CA PHE A 109 -14.40 -0.50 6.26
C PHE A 109 -15.93 -0.74 6.22
N GLU A 110 -16.73 0.16 6.81
CA GLU A 110 -18.19 0.22 6.70
C GLU A 110 -18.68 0.12 5.25
N ASP A 111 -18.16 0.99 4.37
CA ASP A 111 -18.50 1.07 2.95
C ASP A 111 -18.08 -0.20 2.19
N ASN A 112 -17.07 -0.91 2.68
CA ASN A 112 -16.60 -2.18 2.13
C ASN A 112 -17.33 -3.41 2.73
N GLY A 113 -18.52 -3.19 3.32
CA GLY A 113 -19.41 -4.26 3.75
C GLY A 113 -19.11 -4.84 5.13
N ILE A 114 -18.31 -4.14 5.94
CA ILE A 114 -18.06 -4.50 7.33
C ILE A 114 -19.09 -3.81 8.22
N ASN A 115 -19.98 -4.57 8.86
CA ASN A 115 -20.96 -4.02 9.80
C ASN A 115 -20.43 -4.04 11.25
N TYR A 116 -20.50 -2.89 11.92
CA TYR A 116 -20.01 -2.69 13.30
C TYR A 116 -20.98 -3.23 14.36
N ASP A 117 -22.28 -3.19 14.09
CA ASP A 117 -23.32 -3.40 15.10
C ASP A 117 -23.55 -4.89 15.44
N GLU A 118 -23.02 -5.83 14.66
CA GLU A 118 -23.24 -7.27 14.90
C GLU A 118 -22.38 -7.87 16.02
N TYR A 119 -21.39 -7.13 16.56
CA TYR A 119 -20.39 -7.70 17.48
C TYR A 119 -20.42 -7.15 18.90
N ASP A 120 -21.25 -6.15 19.20
CA ASP A 120 -21.39 -5.57 20.56
C ASP A 120 -22.30 -6.39 21.50
N GLU A 121 -23.00 -7.41 21.01
CA GLU A 121 -23.97 -8.20 21.82
C GLU A 121 -23.41 -9.45 22.52
N VAL A 122 -22.08 -9.72 22.50
CA VAL A 122 -21.53 -10.94 23.12
C VAL A 122 -20.47 -10.64 24.18
N ILE A 123 -20.83 -9.87 25.22
CA ILE A 123 -20.15 -9.90 26.52
C ILE A 123 -21.20 -9.76 27.64
N GLU A 124 -21.75 -10.90 28.10
CA GLU A 124 -22.24 -11.09 29.49
C GLU A 124 -21.27 -12.02 30.24
#